data_AF-A0A6P0S7L9-F1
#
_entry.id   AF-A0A6P0S7L9-F1
#
_cell.length_a   1.000
_cell.length_b   1.000
_cell.length_c   1.000
_cell.angle_alpha   90.00
_cell.angle_beta   90.00
_cell.angle_gamma   90.00
#
_symmetry.space_group_name_H-M   'P 1'
#
loop_
_entity.id
_entity.type
_entity.pdbx_description
1 polymer ?
#
loop_
_entity_poly.entity_id
_entity_poly.type
_entity_poly.pdbx_seq_one_letter_code
_entity_poly.pdbx_strand_id
1 'polypeptide(L)'
;VDESKMPFLNCLYYNHTDQYHYKEATRLACLRRQIPYLDIFDLWISRGPDWWSQNLSQDGLHPNVAGYQALLQDVLNWEIFNQLVL
;
A
#
# COMPACT_ATOMS: atom_id res chain seq x y z
N VAL A 1 -6.19 -3.60 -3.06
CA VAL A 1 -7.09 -4.74 -2.73
C VAL A 1 -7.89 -5.08 -3.96
N ASP A 2 -8.31 -6.32 -4.12
CA ASP A 2 -9.27 -6.71 -5.15
C ASP A 2 -10.68 -6.65 -4.58
N GLU A 3 -11.40 -5.55 -4.87
CA GLU A 3 -12.76 -5.33 -4.38
C GLU A 3 -13.76 -6.38 -4.88
N SER A 4 -13.48 -7.02 -6.02
CA SER A 4 -14.34 -8.08 -6.57
C SER A 4 -14.31 -9.37 -5.74
N LYS A 5 -13.32 -9.51 -4.85
CA LYS A 5 -13.14 -10.65 -3.94
C LYS A 5 -13.65 -10.38 -2.53
N MET A 6 -14.31 -9.26 -2.30
CA MET A 6 -14.91 -8.93 -1.02
C MET A 6 -16.34 -9.49 -0.93
N PRO A 7 -16.81 -9.86 0.28
CA PRO A 7 -16.11 -9.76 1.56
C PRO A 7 -15.06 -10.85 1.80
N PHE A 8 -13.91 -10.46 2.34
CA PHE A 8 -12.91 -11.39 2.85
C PHE A 8 -13.46 -12.14 4.07
N LEU A 9 -13.28 -13.48 4.10
CA LEU A 9 -13.84 -14.39 5.11
C LEU A 9 -15.35 -14.21 5.36
N ASN A 10 -16.09 -13.78 4.34
CA ASN A 10 -17.54 -13.54 4.39
C ASN A 10 -18.00 -12.44 5.37
N CYS A 11 -17.10 -11.60 5.89
CA CYS A 11 -17.47 -10.57 6.86
C CYS A 11 -16.69 -9.25 6.77
N LEU A 12 -15.51 -9.22 6.15
CA LEU A 12 -14.67 -8.03 6.10
C LEU A 12 -14.72 -7.40 4.70
N TYR A 13 -15.18 -6.15 4.64
CA TYR A 13 -15.29 -5.39 3.39
C TYR A 13 -14.19 -4.35 3.33
N TYR A 14 -13.25 -4.53 2.41
CA TYR A 14 -12.17 -3.58 2.14
C TYR A 14 -12.36 -2.97 0.75
N ASN A 15 -12.19 -1.66 0.62
CA ASN A 15 -12.25 -0.96 -0.66
C ASN A 15 -11.18 0.14 -0.72
N HIS A 16 -10.89 0.62 -1.93
CA HIS A 16 -9.87 1.64 -2.18
C HIS A 16 -10.29 3.02 -1.65
N THR A 17 -11.58 3.34 -1.65
CA THR A 17 -12.09 4.62 -1.13
C THR A 17 -11.77 4.78 0.36
N ASP A 18 -12.08 3.76 1.16
CA ASP A 18 -11.80 3.77 2.60
C ASP A 18 -10.29 3.75 2.87
N GLN A 19 -9.53 2.92 2.14
CA GLN A 19 -8.06 2.93 2.24
C GLN A 19 -7.46 4.31 1.94
N TYR A 20 -7.98 5.00 0.92
CA TYR A 20 -7.58 6.37 0.58
C TYR A 20 -7.87 7.35 1.74
N HIS A 21 -9.06 7.27 2.34
CA HIS A 21 -9.41 8.13 3.47
C HIS A 21 -8.50 7.90 4.69
N TYR A 22 -8.23 6.64 5.04
CA TYR A 22 -7.34 6.31 6.16
C TYR A 22 -5.88 6.70 5.90
N LYS A 23 -5.36 6.46 4.68
CA LYS A 23 -3.98 6.84 4.35
C LYS A 23 -3.81 8.35 4.32
N GLU A 24 -4.81 9.11 3.85
CA GLU A 24 -4.72 10.57 3.78
C GLU A 24 -4.76 11.20 5.18
N ALA A 25 -5.61 10.69 6.08
CA ALA A 25 -5.61 11.10 7.48
C ALA A 25 -4.25 10.85 8.15
N THR A 26 -3.63 9.71 7.86
CA THR A 26 -2.29 9.33 8.35
C THR A 26 -1.22 10.25 7.78
N ARG A 27 -1.21 10.47 6.45
CA ARG A 27 -0.27 11.34 5.74
C ARG A 27 -0.30 12.76 6.31
N LEU A 28 -1.48 13.33 6.54
CA LEU A 28 -1.64 14.65 7.16
C LEU A 28 -1.13 14.68 8.60
N ALA A 29 -1.35 13.62 9.37
CA ALA A 29 -0.87 13.52 10.75
C ALA A 29 0.67 13.42 10.83
N CYS A 30 1.29 12.70 9.90
CA CYS A 30 2.74 12.62 9.71
C CYS A 30 3.33 13.96 9.30
N LEU A 31 2.74 14.63 8.30
CA LEU A 31 3.16 15.95 7.84
C LEU A 31 3.18 16.99 8.98
N ARG A 32 2.11 17.05 9.78
CA ARG A 32 2.02 17.98 10.94
C ARG A 32 3.10 17.74 12.00
N ARG A 33 3.63 16.51 12.08
CA ARG A 33 4.63 16.11 13.07
C ARG A 33 6.04 16.00 12.49
N GLN A 34 6.22 16.36 11.22
CA GLN A 34 7.47 16.19 10.48
C GLN A 34 7.97 14.74 10.51
N ILE A 35 7.05 13.79 10.51
CA ILE A 35 7.36 12.36 10.41
C ILE A 35 7.37 12.00 8.92
N PRO A 36 8.47 11.44 8.39
CA PRO A 36 8.49 10.94 7.02
C PRO A 36 7.43 9.86 6.79
N TYR A 37 6.72 9.95 5.65
CA TYR A 37 5.64 9.03 5.31
C TYR A 37 5.83 8.52 3.88
N LEU A 38 5.97 7.20 3.73
CA LEU A 38 6.01 6.53 2.43
C LEU A 38 4.60 6.06 2.07
N ASP A 39 4.00 6.68 1.06
CA ASP A 39 2.63 6.39 0.63
C ASP A 39 2.59 5.20 -0.34
N ILE A 40 2.71 3.99 0.21
CA ILE A 40 2.68 2.74 -0.56
C ILE A 40 1.38 2.59 -1.35
N PHE A 41 0.25 3.01 -0.77
CA PHE A 41 -1.04 2.94 -1.45
C PHE A 41 -1.01 3.76 -2.75
N ASP A 42 -0.58 5.03 -2.67
CA ASP A 42 -0.52 5.91 -3.84
C ASP A 42 0.46 5.39 -4.90
N LEU A 43 1.63 4.91 -4.45
CA LEU A 43 2.63 4.29 -5.33
C LEU A 43 2.05 3.08 -6.08
N TRP A 44 1.32 2.20 -5.41
CA TRP A 44 0.79 0.99 -6.03
C TRP A 44 -0.41 1.29 -6.95
N ILE A 45 -1.28 2.23 -6.57
CA ILE A 45 -2.40 2.67 -7.42
C ILE A 45 -1.87 3.33 -8.70
N SER A 46 -0.82 4.16 -8.62
CA SER A 46 -0.25 4.84 -9.78
C SER A 46 0.39 3.90 -10.81
N ARG A 47 0.79 2.69 -10.41
CA ARG A 47 1.29 1.63 -11.31
C ARG A 47 0.19 0.95 -12.14
N GLY A 48 -1.07 1.22 -11.81
CA GLY A 48 -2.23 0.74 -12.54
C GLY A 48 -2.81 -0.59 -12.05
N PRO A 49 -4.08 -0.88 -12.41
CA PRO A 49 -4.83 -2.03 -11.92
C PRO A 49 -4.25 -3.38 -12.30
N ASP A 50 -3.75 -3.50 -13.53
CA ASP A 50 -3.14 -4.75 -14.00
C ASP A 50 -1.87 -5.08 -13.21
N TRP A 51 -1.11 -4.05 -12.82
CA TRP A 51 0.10 -4.24 -12.04
C TRP A 51 -0.22 -4.69 -10.61
N TRP A 52 -1.03 -3.92 -9.86
CA TRP A 52 -1.25 -4.26 -8.45
C TRP A 52 -2.04 -5.55 -8.29
N SER A 53 -2.96 -5.88 -9.20
CA SER A 53 -3.75 -7.12 -9.12
C SER A 53 -2.89 -8.37 -9.28
N GLN A 54 -1.86 -8.33 -10.14
CA GLN A 54 -0.88 -9.41 -10.30
C GLN A 54 0.07 -9.55 -9.10
N ASN A 55 0.17 -8.53 -8.24
CA ASN A 55 1.01 -8.52 -7.05
C ASN A 55 0.26 -8.92 -5.77
N LEU A 56 -1.04 -9.24 -5.87
CA LEU A 56 -1.83 -9.78 -4.78
C LEU A 56 -1.89 -11.31 -4.82
N SER A 57 -2.11 -11.89 -3.64
CA SER A 57 -2.42 -13.30 -3.46
C SER A 57 -3.86 -13.59 -3.92
N GLN A 58 -4.21 -14.87 -3.97
CA GLN A 58 -5.53 -15.30 -4.43
C GLN A 58 -6.68 -14.73 -3.59
N ASP A 59 -6.44 -14.39 -2.33
CA ASP A 59 -7.42 -13.79 -1.43
C ASP A 59 -7.80 -12.33 -1.75
N GLY A 60 -7.09 -11.68 -2.67
CA GLY A 60 -7.36 -10.29 -3.05
C GLY A 60 -6.97 -9.25 -2.00
N LEU A 61 -6.32 -9.65 -0.91
CA LEU A 61 -5.95 -8.76 0.20
C LEU A 61 -4.44 -8.70 0.40
N HIS A 62 -3.80 -9.85 0.59
CA HIS A 62 -2.38 -9.88 0.93
C HIS A 62 -1.52 -9.81 -0.33
N PRO A 63 -0.36 -9.15 -0.29
CA PRO A 63 0.63 -9.28 -1.35
C PRO A 63 1.04 -10.75 -1.55
N ASN A 64 1.36 -11.13 -2.78
CA ASN A 64 2.07 -12.38 -3.06
C ASN A 64 3.59 -12.16 -2.95
N VAL A 65 4.40 -13.15 -3.35
CA VAL A 65 5.87 -13.05 -3.30
C VAL A 65 6.38 -11.83 -4.09
N ALA A 66 5.87 -11.60 -5.31
CA ALA A 66 6.27 -10.46 -6.13
C ALA A 66 5.82 -9.14 -5.50
N GLY A 67 4.62 -9.10 -4.90
CA GLY A 67 4.12 -7.93 -4.20
C GLY A 67 4.97 -7.55 -2.98
N TYR A 68 5.39 -8.53 -2.17
CA TYR A 68 6.32 -8.28 -1.07
C TYR A 68 7.72 -7.86 -1.54
N GLN A 69 8.21 -8.38 -2.66
CA GLN A 69 9.45 -7.93 -3.27
C GLN A 69 9.35 -6.47 -3.76
N ALA A 70 8.24 -6.11 -4.39
CA ALA A 70 7.98 -4.73 -4.81
C ALA A 70 7.92 -3.79 -3.60
N LEU A 71 7.24 -4.18 -2.51
CA LEU A 71 7.20 -3.41 -1.27
C LEU A 71 8.59 -3.20 -0.68
N LEU A 72 9.42 -4.26 -0.63
CA LEU A 72 10.80 -4.15 -0.16
C LEU A 72 11.59 -3.15 -1.01
N GLN A 73 11.46 -3.23 -2.33
CA GLN A 73 12.16 -2.32 -3.24
C GLN A 73 11.69 -0.86 -3.07
N ASP A 74 10.40 -0.64 -2.82
CA ASP A 74 9.84 0.69 -2.55
C ASP A 74 10.41 1.31 -1.28
N VAL A 75 10.61 0.50 -0.23
CA VAL A 75 11.26 0.93 1.02
C VAL A 75 12.75 1.20 0.81
N LEU A 76 13.48 0.31 0.13
CA LEU A 76 14.91 0.48 -0.13
C LEU A 76 15.21 1.68 -1.04
N ASN A 77 14.30 2.01 -1.96
CA ASN A 77 14.43 3.18 -2.82
C ASN A 77 13.92 4.47 -2.17
N TRP A 78 13.32 4.39 -0.98
CA TRP A 78 12.83 5.58 -0.30
C TRP A 78 14.01 6.40 0.24
N GLU A 79 14.16 7.62 -0.29
CA GLU A 79 15.30 8.50 0.00
C GLU A 79 15.56 8.68 1.50
N ILE A 80 14.50 8.89 2.28
CA ILE A 80 14.60 9.08 3.73
C ILE A 80 15.16 7.85 4.43
N PHE A 81 14.77 6.65 4.00
CA PHE A 81 15.29 5.41 4.57
C PHE A 81 16.80 5.30 4.35
N ASN A 82 17.26 5.65 3.15
CA ASN A 82 18.69 5.66 2.82
C ASN A 82 19.50 6.72 3.59
N GLN A 83 18.86 7.83 3.99
CA GLN A 83 19.49 8.86 4.82
C GLN A 83 19.61 8.46 6.31
N LEU A 84 18.84 7.47 6.78
CA LEU A 84 18.85 7.02 8.18
C LEU A 84 19.79 5.83 8.45
N VAL A 85 20.26 5.16 7.39
CA VAL A 85 21.10 3.94 7.48
C VAL A 85 22.59 4.25 7.27
N LEU A 86 22.95 5.53 7.08
CA LEU A 86 24.33 6.05 7.05
C LEU A 86 24.61 6.88 8.31
#